data_AF-A0A972U482-F1
#
_entry.id   AF-A0A972U482-F1
#
_cell.length_a   1.000
_cell.length_b   1.000
_cell.length_c   1.000
_cell.angle_alpha   90.00
_cell.angle_beta   90.00
_cell.angle_gamma   90.00
#
_symmetry.space_group_name_H-M   'P 1'
#
loop_
_entity.id
_entity.type
_entity.pdbx_description
1 polymer ?
#
loop_
_entity_poly.entity_id
_entity_poly.type
_entity_poly.pdbx_seq_one_letter_code
_entity_poly.pdbx_strand_id
1 'polypeptide(L)'
;MAHAYVHIGTEKTGTTYIQDFLKTNAELIALNGAHFPTYFMFRRNLRLVVPFARERDDIDFKPGDKSPTDIDAVLLDLDERLSGAQGTWIFSAEHLSSRLDTPEEVGAFLAWLDGYFDTVTVVLFLRRQDFMIPSSYSTRVMGGGSEPLGTGDTHSTLFDLESVVDSWAAHLEPENFIVRPYFEGTTGTTLIHEFFATVNLPVDAPWENPPSRSNKRLSGDALEVLRLINRQLEPQPNRKHQNGWKRLRDYLQQLPGEPWQLPGG
;
A
#
# COMPACT_ATOMS: atom_id res chain seq x y z
N MET A 1 -16.07 4.96 -23.50
CA MET A 1 -15.52 5.82 -22.44
C MET A 1 -14.69 4.92 -21.53
N ALA A 2 -13.43 5.26 -21.32
CA ALA A 2 -12.48 4.56 -20.48
C ALA A 2 -12.33 5.34 -19.16
N HIS A 3 -12.48 4.66 -18.02
CA HIS A 3 -12.43 5.28 -16.70
C HIS A 3 -11.46 4.52 -15.80
N ALA A 4 -10.45 5.18 -15.26
CA ALA A 4 -9.56 4.62 -14.26
C ALA A 4 -9.95 5.05 -12.84
N TYR A 5 -10.16 4.09 -11.94
CA TYR A 5 -10.11 4.30 -10.50
C TYR A 5 -8.70 3.97 -10.00
N VAL A 6 -8.02 4.92 -9.37
CA VAL A 6 -6.66 4.73 -8.84
C VAL A 6 -6.70 4.78 -7.33
N HIS A 7 -6.66 3.61 -6.70
CA HIS A 7 -6.53 3.50 -5.26
C HIS A 7 -5.07 3.69 -4.83
N ILE A 8 -4.76 4.87 -4.28
CA ILE A 8 -3.42 5.24 -3.84
C ILE A 8 -3.17 4.85 -2.38
N GLY A 9 -4.25 4.64 -1.61
CA GLY A 9 -4.23 4.26 -0.20
C GLY A 9 -3.39 5.17 0.69
N THR A 10 -3.22 4.76 1.94
CA THR A 10 -2.10 5.12 2.84
C THR A 10 -1.69 3.84 3.57
N GLU A 11 -0.47 3.78 4.13
CA GLU A 11 -0.08 2.58 4.87
C GLU A 11 -1.11 2.20 5.93
N LYS A 12 -1.30 0.89 6.12
CA LYS A 12 -2.13 0.33 7.20
C LYS A 12 -3.63 0.61 7.09
N THR A 13 -4.15 0.88 5.88
CA THR A 13 -5.59 1.01 5.58
C THR A 13 -6.22 -0.25 4.96
N GLY A 14 -5.59 -1.41 5.14
CA GLY A 14 -6.08 -2.67 4.56
C GLY A 14 -5.79 -2.83 3.07
N THR A 15 -4.91 -1.99 2.49
CA THR A 15 -4.43 -2.04 1.10
C THR A 15 -4.06 -3.46 0.64
N THR A 16 -3.34 -4.22 1.47
CA THR A 16 -2.93 -5.60 1.15
C THR A 16 -4.13 -6.52 0.98
N TYR A 17 -5.15 -6.39 1.85
CA TYR A 17 -6.35 -7.21 1.74
C TYR A 17 -7.17 -6.84 0.51
N ILE A 18 -7.34 -5.54 0.23
CA ILE A 18 -8.00 -5.05 -1.00
C ILE A 18 -7.28 -5.58 -2.24
N GLN A 19 -5.95 -5.46 -2.29
CA GLN A 19 -5.14 -5.95 -3.41
C GLN A 19 -5.24 -7.47 -3.60
N ASP A 20 -5.11 -8.25 -2.52
CA ASP A 20 -5.25 -9.71 -2.58
C ASP A 20 -6.68 -10.09 -3.05
N PHE A 21 -7.71 -9.39 -2.60
CA PHE A 21 -9.10 -9.61 -3.01
C PHE A 21 -9.30 -9.30 -4.50
N LEU A 22 -8.84 -8.13 -4.97
CA LEU A 22 -8.91 -7.74 -6.38
C LEU A 22 -8.18 -8.75 -7.28
N LYS A 23 -7.03 -9.25 -6.82
CA LYS A 23 -6.28 -10.28 -7.54
C LYS A 23 -7.04 -11.58 -7.65
N THR A 24 -7.60 -12.07 -6.55
CA THR A 24 -8.40 -13.29 -6.51
C THR A 24 -9.62 -13.17 -7.43
N ASN A 25 -10.21 -11.99 -7.54
CA ASN A 25 -11.46 -11.77 -8.27
C ASN A 25 -11.27 -11.16 -9.66
N ALA A 26 -10.06 -11.11 -10.22
CA ALA A 26 -9.79 -10.38 -11.47
C ALA A 26 -10.68 -10.82 -12.65
N GLU A 27 -10.95 -12.13 -12.76
CA GLU A 27 -11.86 -12.67 -13.80
C GLU A 27 -13.32 -12.28 -13.54
N LEU A 28 -13.79 -12.36 -12.29
CA LEU A 28 -15.14 -11.95 -11.93
C LEU A 28 -15.34 -10.43 -12.12
N ILE A 29 -14.33 -9.63 -11.85
CA ILE A 29 -14.33 -8.18 -12.08
C ILE A 29 -14.49 -7.91 -13.59
N ALA A 30 -13.77 -8.65 -14.44
CA ALA A 30 -13.92 -8.58 -15.91
C ALA A 30 -15.33 -8.93 -16.37
N LEU A 31 -15.94 -9.97 -15.81
CA LEU A 31 -17.34 -10.34 -16.10
C LEU A 31 -18.35 -9.26 -15.67
N ASN A 32 -17.99 -8.41 -14.71
CA ASN A 32 -18.79 -7.28 -14.26
C ASN A 32 -18.42 -5.96 -14.95
N GLY A 33 -17.69 -6.02 -16.07
CA GLY A 33 -17.42 -4.85 -16.94
C GLY A 33 -16.29 -3.94 -16.46
N ALA A 34 -15.42 -4.42 -15.58
CA ALA A 34 -14.25 -3.68 -15.12
C ALA A 34 -12.96 -4.51 -15.24
N HIS A 35 -11.81 -3.87 -15.19
CA HIS A 35 -10.52 -4.53 -15.36
C HIS A 35 -9.64 -4.27 -14.14
N PHE A 36 -9.15 -5.36 -13.54
CA PHE A 36 -8.08 -5.29 -12.55
C PHE A 36 -6.78 -5.85 -13.14
N PRO A 37 -5.82 -4.99 -13.49
CA PRO A 37 -4.60 -5.41 -14.19
C PRO A 37 -3.59 -6.09 -13.25
N THR A 38 -3.71 -7.41 -13.13
CA THR A 38 -2.88 -8.23 -12.24
C THR A 38 -1.38 -8.23 -12.58
N TYR A 39 -1.02 -7.86 -13.81
CA TYR A 39 0.37 -7.80 -14.26
C TYR A 39 1.20 -6.67 -13.61
N PHE A 40 0.55 -5.63 -13.06
CA PHE A 40 1.26 -4.62 -12.28
C PHE A 40 1.61 -5.12 -10.87
N MET A 41 0.93 -6.16 -10.35
CA MET A 41 0.98 -6.55 -8.93
C MET A 41 2.29 -7.15 -8.44
N PHE A 42 3.34 -7.14 -9.26
CA PHE A 42 4.68 -7.44 -8.76
C PHE A 42 5.09 -6.38 -7.72
N ARG A 43 5.47 -6.84 -6.52
CA ARG A 43 5.94 -5.99 -5.39
C ARG A 43 5.04 -4.78 -5.12
N ARG A 44 3.72 -5.00 -4.91
CA ARG A 44 2.75 -3.93 -4.55
C ARG A 44 2.66 -2.79 -5.58
N ASN A 45 2.76 -3.13 -6.87
CA ASN A 45 2.60 -2.20 -7.98
C ASN A 45 3.67 -1.09 -8.05
N LEU A 46 4.88 -1.33 -7.54
CA LEU A 46 6.00 -0.39 -7.65
C LEU A 46 6.31 0.02 -9.10
N ARG A 47 5.98 -0.82 -10.09
CA ARG A 47 6.13 -0.48 -11.51
C ARG A 47 5.28 0.73 -11.94
N LEU A 48 4.18 1.03 -11.24
CA LEU A 48 3.35 2.22 -11.46
C LEU A 48 3.91 3.48 -10.76
N VAL A 49 4.88 3.32 -9.85
CA VAL A 49 5.39 4.41 -9.00
C VAL A 49 6.77 4.86 -9.44
N VAL A 50 7.68 3.89 -9.65
CA VAL A 50 9.10 4.11 -9.97
C VAL A 50 9.33 5.09 -11.14
N PRO A 51 8.55 5.07 -12.24
CA PRO A 51 8.80 5.99 -13.35
C PRO A 51 8.64 7.47 -12.95
N PHE A 52 7.73 7.75 -12.02
CA PHE A 52 7.33 9.10 -11.64
C PHE A 52 8.00 9.61 -10.37
N ALA A 53 8.46 8.71 -9.49
CA ALA A 53 9.17 9.09 -8.27
C ALA A 53 10.58 9.64 -8.58
N ARG A 54 10.92 10.77 -7.98
CA ARG A 54 12.24 11.43 -8.05
C ARG A 54 13.27 10.68 -7.21
N GLU A 55 12.90 10.29 -6.00
CA GLU A 55 13.74 9.51 -5.09
C GLU A 55 13.46 8.01 -5.24
N ARG A 56 14.39 7.32 -5.91
CA ARG A 56 14.23 5.92 -6.33
C ARG A 56 15.06 4.94 -5.49
N ASP A 57 16.00 5.45 -4.72
CA ASP A 57 17.00 4.66 -3.99
C ASP A 57 16.40 3.92 -2.78
N ASP A 58 15.33 4.47 -2.18
CA ASP A 58 14.62 3.87 -1.05
C ASP A 58 13.45 2.97 -1.47
N ILE A 59 13.25 2.77 -2.78
CA ILE A 59 12.27 1.80 -3.27
C ILE A 59 12.92 0.43 -3.10
N ASP A 60 12.41 -0.35 -2.14
CA ASP A 60 13.00 -1.56 -1.56
C ASP A 60 13.24 -2.69 -2.60
N PHE A 61 14.23 -2.50 -3.47
CA PHE A 61 14.78 -3.52 -4.36
C PHE A 61 15.69 -4.39 -3.50
N LYS A 62 15.38 -5.69 -3.38
CA LYS A 62 16.28 -6.58 -2.63
C LYS A 62 17.64 -6.62 -3.34
N PRO A 63 18.75 -6.84 -2.61
CA PRO A 63 20.04 -7.08 -3.24
C PRO A 63 19.95 -8.22 -4.28
N GLY A 64 20.16 -7.89 -5.56
CA GLY A 64 20.01 -8.80 -6.70
C GLY A 64 18.73 -8.62 -7.53
N ASP A 65 17.75 -7.87 -7.03
CA ASP A 65 16.68 -7.32 -7.85
C ASP A 65 17.33 -6.27 -8.76
N LYS A 66 17.20 -6.44 -10.08
CA LYS A 66 17.40 -5.31 -10.97
C LYS A 66 16.27 -4.34 -10.60
N SER A 67 16.62 -3.22 -9.95
CA SER A 67 15.84 -1.99 -10.19
C SER A 67 15.56 -1.94 -11.69
N PRO A 68 14.39 -1.49 -12.17
CA PRO A 68 14.27 -1.19 -13.58
C PRO A 68 15.29 -0.08 -13.86
N THR A 69 16.51 -0.49 -14.18
CA THR A 69 17.61 0.38 -14.60
C THR A 69 17.24 1.09 -15.89
N ASP A 70 16.20 0.58 -16.56
CA ASP A 70 15.59 1.13 -17.74
C ASP A 70 14.11 1.44 -17.46
N ILE A 71 13.87 2.70 -17.07
CA ILE A 71 12.53 3.22 -16.79
C ILE A 71 11.74 3.39 -18.09
N ASP A 72 12.42 3.72 -19.18
CA ASP A 72 11.81 3.86 -20.50
C ASP A 72 11.24 2.51 -20.94
N ALA A 73 11.96 1.41 -20.72
CA ALA A 73 11.45 0.06 -20.97
C ALA A 73 10.26 -0.31 -20.07
N VAL A 74 10.21 0.18 -18.82
CA VAL A 74 9.04 -0.01 -17.97
C VAL A 74 7.85 0.72 -18.56
N LEU A 75 7.99 2.03 -18.81
CA LEU A 75 6.93 2.87 -19.38
C LEU A 75 6.44 2.29 -20.70
N LEU A 76 7.32 1.88 -21.60
CA LEU A 76 6.94 1.25 -22.86
C LEU A 76 6.07 0.00 -22.66
N ASP A 77 6.42 -0.90 -21.73
CA ASP A 77 5.58 -2.07 -21.41
C ASP A 77 4.24 -1.66 -20.75
N LEU A 78 4.17 -0.57 -19.98
CA LEU A 78 2.89 -0.09 -19.45
C LEU A 78 2.04 0.51 -20.57
N ASP A 79 2.63 1.33 -21.44
CA ASP A 79 1.99 2.01 -22.55
C ASP A 79 1.38 1.00 -23.53
N GLU A 80 2.12 -0.06 -23.87
CA GLU A 80 1.63 -1.15 -24.73
C GLU A 80 0.40 -1.85 -24.12
N ARG A 81 0.34 -1.99 -22.79
CA ARG A 81 -0.76 -2.68 -22.10
C ARG A 81 -1.98 -1.80 -21.87
N LEU A 82 -1.78 -0.49 -21.77
CA LEU A 82 -2.86 0.49 -21.60
C LEU A 82 -3.36 1.03 -22.95
N SER A 83 -2.61 0.85 -24.03
CA SER A 83 -3.02 1.24 -25.37
C SER A 83 -4.36 0.61 -25.74
N GLY A 84 -5.33 1.45 -26.08
CA GLY A 84 -6.69 1.01 -26.42
C GLY A 84 -7.52 0.56 -25.22
N ALA A 85 -7.17 0.96 -23.99
CA ALA A 85 -7.98 0.72 -22.80
C ALA A 85 -9.43 1.18 -23.02
N GLN A 86 -10.37 0.34 -22.58
CA GLN A 86 -11.81 0.61 -22.62
C GLN A 86 -12.45 0.17 -21.31
N GLY A 87 -13.62 0.74 -21.02
CA GLY A 87 -14.38 0.41 -19.82
C GLY A 87 -13.73 0.90 -18.54
N THR A 88 -14.12 0.31 -17.42
CA THR A 88 -13.62 0.69 -16.09
C THR A 88 -12.34 -0.07 -15.76
N TRP A 89 -11.32 0.61 -15.27
CA TRP A 89 -10.06 0.04 -14.80
C TRP A 89 -9.84 0.39 -13.34
N ILE A 90 -9.32 -0.55 -12.57
CA ILE A 90 -9.06 -0.37 -11.14
C ILE A 90 -7.57 -0.60 -10.89
N PHE A 91 -6.87 0.44 -10.51
CA PHE A 91 -5.48 0.38 -10.08
C PHE A 91 -5.43 0.48 -8.55
N SER A 92 -4.44 -0.18 -7.92
CA SER A 92 -4.29 -0.11 -6.46
C SER A 92 -2.83 -0.18 -6.07
N ALA A 93 -2.21 0.94 -5.72
CA ALA A 93 -0.78 1.01 -5.42
C ALA A 93 -0.51 1.92 -4.21
N GLU A 94 -0.30 1.29 -3.04
CA GLU A 94 -0.03 1.95 -1.74
C GLU A 94 1.20 2.87 -1.76
N HIS A 95 2.16 2.61 -2.65
CA HIS A 95 3.36 3.42 -2.76
C HIS A 95 3.14 4.73 -3.53
N LEU A 96 2.00 4.94 -4.20
CA LEU A 96 1.71 6.20 -4.90
C LEU A 96 1.62 7.36 -3.91
N SER A 97 0.88 7.23 -2.81
CA SER A 97 0.71 8.30 -1.83
C SER A 97 1.93 8.54 -0.95
N SER A 98 2.80 7.54 -0.78
CA SER A 98 3.99 7.65 0.07
C SER A 98 5.26 8.02 -0.69
N ARG A 99 5.28 7.91 -2.03
CA ARG A 99 6.48 8.12 -2.87
C ARG A 99 6.31 9.16 -3.98
N LEU A 100 5.09 9.55 -4.31
CA LEU A 100 4.84 10.76 -5.09
C LEU A 100 4.44 11.83 -4.07
N ASP A 101 5.46 12.49 -3.51
CA ASP A 101 5.29 13.42 -2.38
C ASP A 101 5.26 14.89 -2.82
N THR A 102 5.59 15.16 -4.09
CA THR A 102 5.47 16.49 -4.71
C THR A 102 4.29 16.59 -5.68
N PRO A 103 3.64 17.77 -5.80
CA PRO A 103 2.62 18.00 -6.83
C PRO A 103 3.14 17.67 -8.24
N GLU A 104 4.38 18.00 -8.56
CA GLU A 104 4.95 17.75 -9.89
C GLU A 104 4.98 16.26 -10.26
N GLU A 105 5.34 15.38 -9.32
CA GLU A 105 5.35 13.93 -9.53
C GLU A 105 3.94 13.36 -9.70
N VAL A 106 2.99 13.83 -8.88
CA VAL A 106 1.58 13.45 -8.98
C VAL A 106 1.02 13.90 -10.33
N GLY A 107 1.28 15.14 -10.74
CA GLY A 107 0.88 15.69 -12.02
C GLY A 107 1.44 14.90 -13.20
N ALA A 108 2.71 14.46 -13.14
CA ALA A 108 3.31 13.63 -14.18
C ALA A 108 2.64 12.25 -14.29
N PHE A 109 2.31 11.63 -13.16
CA PHE A 109 1.59 10.35 -13.12
C PHE A 109 0.16 10.46 -13.69
N LEU A 110 -0.58 11.50 -13.29
CA LEU A 110 -1.94 11.74 -13.78
C LEU A 110 -1.96 12.07 -15.27
N ALA A 111 -1.05 12.94 -15.73
CA ALA A 111 -0.93 13.29 -17.15
C ALA A 111 -0.59 12.06 -18.03
N TRP A 112 0.16 11.10 -17.49
CA TRP A 112 0.39 9.82 -18.17
C TRP A 112 -0.88 8.99 -18.27
N LEU A 113 -1.69 8.90 -17.20
CA LEU A 113 -2.98 8.17 -17.24
C LEU A 113 -4.01 8.83 -18.17
N ASP A 114 -4.03 10.17 -18.25
CA ASP A 114 -4.91 10.93 -19.14
C ASP A 114 -4.65 10.61 -20.63
N GLY A 115 -3.47 10.06 -20.96
CA GLY A 115 -3.18 9.54 -22.29
C GLY A 115 -4.00 8.30 -22.69
N TYR A 116 -4.63 7.62 -21.73
CA TYR A 116 -5.33 6.34 -21.94
C TYR A 116 -6.78 6.34 -21.47
N PHE A 117 -7.14 7.21 -20.52
CA PHE A 117 -8.46 7.22 -19.88
C PHE A 117 -9.15 8.57 -20.08
N ASP A 118 -10.46 8.54 -20.36
CA ASP A 118 -11.29 9.75 -20.47
C ASP A 118 -11.54 10.38 -19.08
N THR A 119 -11.43 9.57 -18.02
CA THR A 119 -11.63 10.01 -16.64
C THR A 119 -10.70 9.22 -15.72
N VAL A 120 -10.03 9.93 -14.82
CA VAL A 120 -9.22 9.35 -13.76
C VAL A 120 -9.79 9.81 -12.43
N THR A 121 -10.22 8.86 -11.60
CA THR A 121 -10.71 9.10 -10.25
C THR A 121 -9.75 8.49 -9.25
N VAL A 122 -9.17 9.30 -8.38
CA VAL A 122 -8.25 8.85 -7.34
C VAL A 122 -9.04 8.53 -6.07
N VAL A 123 -8.72 7.40 -5.44
CA VAL A 123 -9.34 6.92 -4.21
C VAL A 123 -8.28 6.82 -3.11
N LEU A 124 -8.49 7.58 -2.03
CA LEU A 124 -7.58 7.68 -0.89
C LEU A 124 -8.31 7.30 0.40
N PHE A 125 -7.83 6.26 1.08
CA PHE A 125 -8.27 5.94 2.44
C PHE A 125 -7.30 6.55 3.44
N LEU A 126 -7.83 7.24 4.45
CA LEU A 126 -7.07 7.89 5.52
C LEU A 126 -7.35 7.24 6.85
N ARG A 127 -6.31 6.78 7.53
CA ARG A 127 -6.39 6.26 8.90
C ARG A 127 -5.95 7.33 9.89
N ARG A 128 -6.63 7.41 11.05
CA ARG A 128 -6.21 8.35 12.09
C ARG A 128 -4.77 8.08 12.54
N GLN A 129 -3.99 9.14 12.72
CA GLN A 129 -2.55 9.07 13.00
C GLN A 129 -2.22 8.33 14.31
N ASP A 130 -3.05 8.48 15.34
CA ASP A 130 -2.89 7.78 16.63
C ASP A 130 -2.98 6.25 16.49
N PHE A 131 -3.72 5.75 15.50
CA PHE A 131 -3.73 4.32 15.16
C PHE A 131 -2.64 3.92 14.15
N MET A 132 -2.14 4.86 13.34
CA MET A 132 -1.03 4.61 12.43
C MET A 132 0.29 4.43 13.19
N ILE A 133 0.57 5.29 14.17
CA ILE A 133 1.84 5.30 14.93
C ILE A 133 2.20 3.91 15.51
N PRO A 134 1.32 3.24 16.30
CA PRO A 134 1.58 1.87 16.77
C PRO A 134 1.86 0.86 15.66
N SER A 135 1.13 0.95 14.54
CA SER A 135 1.23 0.00 13.44
C SER A 135 2.52 0.20 12.63
N SER A 136 2.93 1.45 12.43
CA SER A 136 4.19 1.80 11.77
C SER A 136 5.38 1.42 12.64
N TYR A 137 5.33 1.73 13.94
CA TYR A 137 6.32 1.29 14.93
C TYR A 137 6.50 -0.23 14.93
N SER A 138 5.39 -0.97 14.98
CA SER A 138 5.43 -2.44 14.93
C SER A 138 6.09 -2.94 13.65
N THR A 139 5.78 -2.31 12.50
CA THR A 139 6.40 -2.67 11.21
C THR A 139 7.90 -2.38 11.22
N ARG A 140 8.33 -1.23 11.74
CA ARG A 140 9.74 -0.85 11.86
C ARG A 140 10.52 -1.86 12.68
N VAL A 141 10.01 -2.23 13.86
CA VAL A 141 10.64 -3.25 14.72
C VAL A 141 10.61 -4.64 14.05
N MET A 142 9.50 -5.02 13.43
CA MET A 142 9.42 -6.23 12.62
C MET A 142 10.28 -6.19 11.35
N GLY A 143 10.87 -5.05 11.00
CA GLY A 143 11.84 -4.87 9.92
C GLY A 143 13.29 -4.84 10.40
N GLY A 144 13.54 -4.98 11.71
CA GLY A 144 14.88 -4.93 12.31
C GLY A 144 15.17 -3.62 13.05
N GLY A 145 14.24 -2.68 13.10
CA GLY A 145 14.39 -1.46 13.88
C GLY A 145 14.51 -1.73 15.38
N SER A 146 15.38 -0.99 16.06
CA SER A 146 15.68 -1.13 17.48
C SER A 146 15.35 0.14 18.30
N GLU A 147 15.12 1.26 17.62
CA GLU A 147 14.79 2.53 18.26
C GLU A 147 13.44 2.44 19.00
N PRO A 148 13.34 2.93 20.25
CA PRO A 148 12.07 3.06 20.95
C PRO A 148 11.06 3.91 20.19
N LEU A 149 9.79 3.85 20.58
CA LEU A 149 8.80 4.78 20.07
C LEU A 149 9.10 6.20 20.57
N GLY A 150 8.97 7.20 19.69
CA GLY A 150 9.11 8.62 20.03
C GLY A 150 10.47 9.23 19.72
N THR A 151 11.47 8.43 19.32
CA THR A 151 12.80 8.94 18.92
C THR A 151 12.90 9.27 17.42
N GLY A 152 11.78 9.61 16.76
CA GLY A 152 11.77 9.97 15.33
C GLY A 152 10.51 9.58 14.55
N ASP A 153 9.62 8.77 15.13
CA ASP A 153 8.41 8.28 14.44
C ASP A 153 7.33 9.36 14.23
N THR A 154 7.46 10.58 14.77
CA THR A 154 6.43 11.63 14.66
C THR A 154 6.66 12.63 13.53
N HIS A 155 7.79 12.56 12.84
CA HIS A 155 8.19 13.53 11.79
C HIS A 155 8.25 12.94 10.38
N SER A 156 7.71 11.74 10.18
CA SER A 156 7.62 11.12 8.85
C SER A 156 6.50 11.75 8.03
N THR A 157 6.72 11.95 6.73
CA THR A 157 5.70 12.29 5.73
C THR A 157 4.49 11.36 5.77
N LEU A 158 4.66 10.13 6.28
CA LEU A 158 3.58 9.18 6.56
C LEU A 158 2.45 9.77 7.43
N PHE A 159 2.78 10.71 8.31
CA PHE A 159 1.81 11.34 9.21
C PHE A 159 1.34 12.69 8.68
N ASP A 160 1.95 13.26 7.64
CA ASP A 160 1.51 14.52 7.05
C ASP A 160 0.39 14.28 6.03
N LEU A 161 -0.77 13.88 6.54
CA LEU A 161 -1.95 13.57 5.72
C LEU A 161 -2.46 14.80 4.94
N GLU A 162 -2.24 16.01 5.48
CA GLU A 162 -2.61 17.25 4.82
C GLU A 162 -1.77 17.45 3.56
N SER A 163 -0.44 17.35 3.68
CA SER A 163 0.44 17.45 2.51
C SER A 163 0.14 16.38 1.46
N VAL A 164 -0.18 15.14 1.85
CA VAL A 164 -0.58 14.10 0.88
C VAL A 164 -1.87 14.48 0.16
N VAL A 165 -2.89 14.96 0.89
CA VAL A 165 -4.16 15.35 0.28
C VAL A 165 -3.96 16.55 -0.66
N ASP A 166 -3.20 17.55 -0.23
CA ASP A 166 -2.96 18.78 -0.99
C ASP A 166 -2.19 18.51 -2.30
N SER A 167 -1.15 17.67 -2.26
CA SER A 167 -0.37 17.31 -3.45
C SER A 167 -1.23 16.64 -4.52
N TRP A 168 -2.21 15.80 -4.13
CA TRP A 168 -3.11 15.14 -5.07
C TRP A 168 -4.27 16.04 -5.51
N ALA A 169 -4.86 16.80 -4.59
CA ALA A 169 -5.94 17.73 -4.89
C ALA A 169 -5.52 18.86 -5.85
N ALA A 170 -4.24 19.23 -5.87
CA ALA A 170 -3.70 20.24 -6.78
C ALA A 170 -3.88 19.92 -8.27
N HIS A 171 -4.11 18.64 -8.62
CA HIS A 171 -4.21 18.15 -10.00
C HIS A 171 -5.56 17.50 -10.33
N LEU A 172 -6.50 17.45 -9.38
CA LEU A 172 -7.75 16.73 -9.52
C LEU A 172 -8.94 17.64 -9.24
N GLU A 173 -9.97 17.50 -10.07
CA GLU A 173 -11.28 18.08 -9.76
C GLU A 173 -11.89 17.38 -8.52
N PRO A 174 -12.69 18.09 -7.69
CA PRO A 174 -13.25 17.54 -6.46
C PRO A 174 -14.04 16.23 -6.64
N GLU A 175 -14.76 16.08 -7.76
CA GLU A 175 -15.50 14.87 -8.12
C GLU A 175 -14.60 13.68 -8.45
N ASN A 176 -13.35 13.93 -8.84
CA ASN A 176 -12.37 12.93 -9.24
C ASN A 176 -11.39 12.58 -8.11
N PHE A 177 -11.55 13.16 -6.92
CA PHE A 177 -10.75 12.80 -5.75
C PHE A 177 -11.60 12.36 -4.57
N ILE A 178 -11.71 11.05 -4.39
CA ILE A 178 -12.51 10.44 -3.33
C ILE A 178 -11.63 10.13 -2.12
N VAL A 179 -11.78 10.93 -1.06
CA VAL A 179 -11.11 10.71 0.22
C VAL A 179 -12.08 10.08 1.23
N ARG A 180 -11.70 8.95 1.84
CA ARG A 180 -12.53 8.20 2.78
C ARG A 180 -11.79 7.92 4.10
N PRO A 181 -12.46 8.04 5.26
CA PRO A 181 -11.87 7.58 6.52
C PRO A 181 -11.81 6.05 6.56
N TYR A 182 -10.69 5.49 7.03
CA TYR A 182 -10.55 4.10 7.45
C TYR A 182 -10.80 4.01 8.95
N PHE A 183 -11.84 3.26 9.34
CA PHE A 183 -12.19 3.04 10.75
C PHE A 183 -11.59 1.74 11.28
N GLU A 184 -11.19 1.76 12.55
CA GLU A 184 -10.76 0.55 13.24
C GLU A 184 -11.91 -0.45 13.34
N GLY A 185 -11.62 -1.72 13.09
CA GLY A 185 -12.62 -2.78 13.03
C GLY A 185 -13.19 -3.01 11.62
N THR A 186 -12.98 -2.09 10.67
CA THR A 186 -13.30 -2.32 9.25
C THR A 186 -12.38 -3.42 8.71
N THR A 187 -12.95 -4.62 8.56
CA THR A 187 -12.22 -5.83 8.19
C THR A 187 -13.01 -6.66 7.20
N GLY A 188 -12.29 -7.49 6.43
CA GLY A 188 -12.90 -8.48 5.55
C GLY A 188 -13.94 -7.89 4.60
N THR A 189 -15.14 -8.44 4.67
CA THR A 189 -16.29 -8.08 3.82
C THR A 189 -16.63 -6.60 3.88
N THR A 190 -16.66 -5.97 5.06
CA THR A 190 -17.04 -4.56 5.18
C THR A 190 -16.09 -3.64 4.42
N LEU A 191 -14.78 -3.89 4.53
CA LEU A 191 -13.76 -3.11 3.81
C LEU A 191 -13.95 -3.22 2.29
N ILE A 192 -14.26 -4.42 1.80
CA ILE A 192 -14.45 -4.65 0.36
C ILE A 192 -15.75 -4.03 -0.12
N HIS A 193 -16.82 -4.09 0.66
CA HIS A 193 -18.09 -3.45 0.30
C HIS A 193 -17.92 -1.93 0.19
N GLU A 194 -17.24 -1.31 1.17
CA GLU A 194 -16.92 0.12 1.12
C GLU A 194 -16.05 0.47 -0.09
N PHE A 195 -15.02 -0.34 -0.37
CA PHE A 195 -14.15 -0.13 -1.52
C PHE A 195 -14.92 -0.28 -2.85
N PHE A 196 -15.71 -1.34 -3.02
CA PHE A 196 -16.44 -1.65 -4.25
C PHE A 196 -17.53 -0.60 -4.51
N ALA A 197 -18.24 -0.18 -3.47
CA ALA A 197 -19.17 0.95 -3.58
C ALA A 197 -18.46 2.25 -4.03
N THR A 198 -17.21 2.45 -3.61
CA THR A 198 -16.41 3.64 -3.98
C THR A 198 -15.96 3.60 -5.43
N VAL A 199 -15.57 2.43 -5.95
CA VAL A 199 -15.12 2.26 -7.35
C VAL A 199 -16.24 1.81 -8.30
N ASN A 200 -17.49 1.93 -7.86
CA ASN A 200 -18.69 1.56 -8.61
C ASN A 200 -18.70 0.10 -9.13
N LEU A 201 -18.26 -0.83 -8.28
CA LEU A 201 -18.40 -2.27 -8.50
C LEU A 201 -19.58 -2.85 -7.70
N PRO A 202 -20.23 -3.93 -8.19
CA PRO A 202 -21.30 -4.60 -7.45
C PRO A 202 -20.80 -5.16 -6.11
N VAL A 203 -21.42 -4.78 -4.99
CA VAL A 203 -21.02 -5.29 -3.66
C VAL A 203 -21.52 -6.72 -3.39
N ASP A 204 -22.69 -7.08 -3.94
CA ASP A 204 -23.38 -8.35 -3.65
C ASP A 204 -23.15 -9.45 -4.72
N ALA A 205 -22.14 -9.29 -5.57
CA ALA A 205 -21.76 -10.34 -6.52
C ALA A 205 -21.11 -11.53 -5.78
N PRO A 206 -21.06 -12.73 -6.39
CA PRO A 206 -20.51 -13.94 -5.78
C PRO A 206 -18.97 -13.91 -5.74
N TRP A 207 -18.41 -12.93 -5.04
CA TRP A 207 -16.97 -12.72 -4.93
C TRP A 207 -16.31 -13.82 -4.08
N GLU A 208 -15.07 -14.14 -4.43
CA GLU A 208 -14.25 -15.11 -3.74
C GLU A 208 -13.38 -14.42 -2.68
N ASN A 209 -13.37 -14.97 -1.47
CA ASN A 209 -12.46 -14.48 -0.43
C ASN A 209 -11.03 -14.97 -0.70
N PRO A 210 -10.01 -14.11 -0.62
CA PRO A 210 -8.62 -14.53 -0.74
C PRO A 210 -8.25 -15.47 0.41
N PRO A 211 -7.27 -16.36 0.22
CA PRO A 211 -6.82 -17.26 1.28
C PRO A 211 -6.40 -16.46 2.52
N SER A 212 -6.92 -16.87 3.69
CA SER A 212 -6.71 -16.14 4.94
C SER A 212 -5.21 -16.05 5.25
N ARG A 213 -4.66 -14.84 5.24
CA ARG A 213 -3.35 -14.59 5.86
C ARG A 213 -3.58 -14.38 7.34
N SER A 214 -3.16 -15.34 8.15
CA SER A 214 -3.03 -15.20 9.60
C SER A 214 -1.94 -14.16 9.90
N ASN A 215 -2.22 -12.88 9.70
CA ASN A 215 -1.38 -11.78 10.15
C ASN A 215 -1.59 -11.60 11.65
N LYS A 216 -1.09 -12.56 12.44
CA LYS A 216 -1.04 -12.38 13.89
C LYS A 216 -0.12 -11.20 14.18
N ARG A 217 -0.69 -10.13 14.72
CA ARG A 217 0.07 -9.00 15.23
C ARG A 217 0.92 -9.49 16.41
N LEU A 218 2.09 -8.90 16.59
CA LEU A 218 2.87 -9.12 17.81
C LEU A 218 2.13 -8.47 18.98
N SER A 219 2.09 -9.16 20.12
CA SER A 219 1.72 -8.52 21.38
C SER A 219 2.74 -7.45 21.74
N GLY A 220 2.37 -6.50 22.61
CA GLY A 220 3.26 -5.43 23.04
C GLY A 220 4.56 -5.95 23.65
N ASP A 221 4.47 -6.97 24.50
CA ASP A 221 5.64 -7.60 25.11
C ASP A 221 6.52 -8.29 24.08
N ALA A 222 5.92 -9.04 23.15
CA ALA A 222 6.65 -9.71 22.08
C ALA A 222 7.35 -8.73 21.15
N LEU A 223 6.73 -7.57 20.90
CA LEU A 223 7.31 -6.49 20.12
C LEU A 223 8.52 -5.88 20.82
N GLU A 224 8.44 -5.63 22.12
CA GLU A 224 9.55 -5.08 22.90
C GLU A 224 10.73 -6.05 23.01
N VAL A 225 10.46 -7.34 23.20
CA VAL A 225 11.48 -8.39 23.14
C VAL A 225 12.18 -8.38 21.79
N LEU A 226 11.43 -8.31 20.69
CA LEU A 226 12.01 -8.26 19.34
C LEU A 226 12.87 -7.01 19.14
N ARG A 227 12.42 -5.83 19.63
CA ARG A 227 13.18 -4.58 19.56
C ARG A 227 14.52 -4.66 20.28
N LEU A 228 14.52 -5.21 21.51
CA LEU A 228 15.74 -5.40 22.29
C LEU A 228 16.71 -6.37 21.61
N ILE A 229 16.19 -7.44 20.99
CA ILE A 229 16.99 -8.37 20.20
C ILE A 229 17.59 -7.67 18.97
N ASN A 230 16.79 -6.90 18.23
CA ASN A 230 17.28 -6.12 17.09
C ASN A 230 18.42 -5.18 17.48
N ARG A 231 18.39 -4.59 18.69
CA ARG A 231 19.46 -3.74 19.20
C ARG A 231 20.79 -4.47 19.38
N GLN A 232 20.75 -5.76 19.73
CA GLN A 232 21.94 -6.60 19.95
C GLN A 232 22.44 -7.24 18.65
N LEU A 233 21.53 -7.46 17.70
CA LEU A 233 21.85 -7.93 16.37
C LEU A 233 22.27 -6.73 15.51
N GLU A 234 23.55 -6.34 15.55
CA GLU A 234 24.09 -5.43 14.53
C GLU A 234 23.70 -5.92 13.12
N PRO A 235 23.49 -5.00 12.15
CA PRO A 235 23.07 -5.36 10.79
C PRO A 235 24.17 -6.18 10.09
N GLN A 236 24.15 -7.49 10.30
CA GLN A 236 25.08 -8.44 9.70
C GLN A 236 24.43 -9.05 8.46
N PRO A 237 25.01 -8.89 7.25
CA PRO A 237 24.40 -9.26 5.97
C PRO A 237 24.40 -10.78 5.70
N ASN A 238 24.37 -11.62 6.74
CA ASN A 238 24.41 -13.08 6.59
C ASN A 238 23.01 -13.68 6.42
N ARG A 239 22.80 -14.40 5.31
CA ARG A 239 21.55 -15.12 4.99
C ARG A 239 21.08 -16.09 6.08
N LYS A 240 22.00 -16.67 6.88
CA LYS A 240 21.64 -17.52 8.04
C LYS A 240 21.00 -16.72 9.18
N HIS A 241 21.46 -15.49 9.41
CA HIS A 241 20.91 -14.61 10.44
C HIS A 241 19.50 -14.15 10.07
N GLN A 242 19.27 -13.82 8.80
CA GLN A 242 17.92 -13.47 8.28
C GLN A 242 16.91 -14.61 8.49
N ASN A 243 17.32 -15.86 8.28
CA ASN A 243 16.45 -17.02 8.50
C ASN A 243 16.16 -17.27 9.99
N GLY A 244 17.16 -17.12 10.87
CA GLY A 244 16.98 -17.24 12.31
C GLY A 244 16.06 -16.16 12.88
N TRP A 245 16.29 -14.91 12.47
CA TRP A 245 15.46 -13.77 12.84
C TRP A 245 14.02 -13.92 12.34
N LYS A 246 13.81 -14.39 11.10
CA LYS A 246 12.47 -14.67 10.58
C LYS A 246 11.74 -15.70 11.43
N ARG A 247 12.40 -16.80 11.81
CA ARG A 247 11.82 -17.83 12.68
C ARG A 247 11.46 -17.28 14.06
N LEU A 248 12.33 -16.45 14.64
CA LEU A 248 12.07 -15.80 15.91
C LEU A 248 10.81 -14.92 15.83
N ARG A 249 10.74 -14.05 14.82
CA ARG A 249 9.57 -13.18 14.58
C ARG A 249 8.30 -14.00 14.41
N ASP A 250 8.33 -15.03 13.56
CA ASP A 250 7.17 -15.89 13.29
C ASP A 250 6.74 -16.69 14.55
N TYR A 251 7.67 -17.02 15.46
CA TYR A 251 7.36 -17.62 16.77
C TYR A 251 6.73 -16.61 17.74
N LEU A 252 7.29 -15.40 17.83
CA LEU A 252 6.76 -14.33 18.68
C LEU A 252 5.33 -13.92 18.29
N GLN A 253 4.98 -13.99 17.00
CA GLN A 253 3.61 -13.77 16.52
C GLN A 253 2.59 -14.81 17.00
N GLN A 254 3.04 -15.95 17.53
CA GLN A 254 2.15 -16.97 18.08
C GLN A 254 1.86 -16.78 19.55
N LEU A 255 2.63 -15.93 20.24
CA LEU A 255 2.45 -15.67 21.65
C LEU A 255 1.15 -14.87 21.88
N PRO A 256 0.37 -15.21 22.91
CA PRO A 256 -0.83 -14.46 23.26
C PRO A 256 -0.44 -13.08 23.82
N GLY A 257 -1.40 -12.15 23.78
CA GLY A 257 -1.27 -10.84 24.38
C GLY A 257 -1.90 -9.77 23.51
N GLU A 258 -2.16 -8.61 24.12
CA GLU A 258 -2.72 -7.48 23.40
C GLU A 258 -1.64 -6.81 22.54
N PRO A 259 -2.00 -6.34 21.33
CA PRO A 259 -1.13 -5.50 20.55
C PRO A 259 -0.69 -4.28 21.35
N TRP A 260 0.50 -3.77 21.07
CA TRP A 260 0.97 -2.53 21.68
C TRP A 260 0.02 -1.37 21.34
N GLN A 261 -0.29 -0.53 22.33
CA GLN A 261 -1.12 0.68 22.19
C GLN A 261 -0.40 1.90 22.78
N LEU A 262 -0.76 3.10 22.30
CA LEU A 262 -0.27 4.35 22.87
C LEU A 262 -0.73 4.48 24.34
N PRO A 263 0.11 4.99 25.24
CA PRO A 263 -0.31 5.28 26.61
C PRO A 263 -1.47 6.30 26.61
N GLY A 264 -2.62 5.91 27.16
CA GLY A 264 -3.80 6.79 27.33
C GLY A 264 -4.89 6.70 26.25
N GLY A 265 -4.86 5.67 25.40
CA GLY A 265 -5.98 5.28 24.53
C GLY A 265 -7.08 4.50 25.25
#